data_AF-A0A944XX97-F1
#
_entry.id   AF-A0A944XX97-F1
#
_cell.length_a   1.000
_cell.length_b   1.000
_cell.length_c   1.000
_cell.angle_alpha   90.00
_cell.angle_beta   90.00
_cell.angle_gamma   90.00
#
_symmetry.space_group_name_H-M   'P 1'
#
loop_
_entity.id
_entity.type
_entity.pdbx_description
1 polymer ?
#
loop_
_entity_poly.entity_id
_entity_poly.type
_entity_poly.pdbx_seq_one_letter_code
_entity_poly.pdbx_strand_id
1 'polypeptide(L)'
;MNNFLDLIYINYVTTSQVMFPILIFIIILLIREFSKYSSMSDRIKNKIIDLIDIIEESGFKRKPDEKEFAFFERYLKKTISKD
;
A
#
# COMPACT_ATOMS: atom_id res chain seq x y z
N MET A 1 50.48 -14.69 -15.74
CA MET A 1 49.69 -13.65 -15.05
C MET A 1 48.19 -13.89 -15.29
N ASN A 2 47.71 -15.14 -15.13
CA ASN A 2 46.34 -15.55 -15.49
C ASN A 2 45.55 -16.02 -14.25
N ASN A 3 46.22 -16.67 -13.29
CA ASN A 3 45.57 -17.27 -12.11
C ASN A 3 44.76 -16.29 -11.24
N PHE A 4 45.17 -15.03 -11.11
CA PHE A 4 44.44 -14.06 -10.27
C PHE A 4 43.18 -13.53 -10.95
N LEU A 5 43.27 -13.21 -12.25
CA LEU A 5 42.11 -12.76 -13.02
C LEU A 5 41.09 -13.89 -13.20
N ASP A 6 41.56 -15.12 -13.42
CA ASP A 6 40.70 -16.30 -13.50
C ASP A 6 39.98 -16.56 -12.18
N LEU A 7 40.68 -16.39 -11.04
CA LEU A 7 40.06 -16.52 -9.71
C LEU A 7 38.99 -15.46 -9.47
N ILE A 8 39.25 -14.19 -9.82
CA ILE A 8 38.24 -13.13 -9.71
C ILE A 8 37.04 -13.43 -10.61
N TYR A 9 37.29 -13.86 -11.84
CA TYR A 9 36.23 -14.18 -12.79
C TYR A 9 35.35 -15.33 -12.29
N ILE A 10 35.95 -16.41 -11.79
CA ILE A 10 35.21 -17.56 -11.24
C ILE A 10 34.39 -17.15 -10.02
N ASN A 11 34.96 -16.35 -9.12
CA ASN A 11 34.24 -15.86 -7.94
C ASN A 11 33.08 -14.94 -8.35
N TYR A 12 33.31 -14.02 -9.28
CA TYR A 12 32.26 -13.15 -9.82
C TYR A 12 31.12 -13.96 -10.44
N VAL A 13 31.43 -14.91 -11.33
CA VAL A 13 30.42 -15.76 -11.99
C VAL A 13 29.64 -16.57 -10.95
N THR A 14 30.32 -17.18 -9.99
CA THR A 14 29.68 -17.98 -8.93
C THR A 14 28.77 -17.11 -8.07
N THR A 15 29.22 -15.95 -7.64
CA THR A 15 28.41 -15.01 -6.86
C THR A 15 27.23 -14.51 -7.67
N SER A 16 27.40 -14.13 -8.94
CA SER A 16 26.30 -13.68 -9.80
C SER A 16 25.25 -14.77 -10.03
N GLN A 17 25.67 -16.03 -10.18
CA GLN A 17 24.75 -17.16 -10.31
C GLN A 17 23.85 -17.35 -9.08
N VAL A 18 24.35 -17.04 -7.89
CA VAL A 18 23.56 -17.11 -6.64
C VAL A 18 22.76 -15.83 -6.41
N MET A 19 23.32 -14.66 -6.71
CA MET A 19 22.67 -13.36 -6.48
C MET A 19 21.51 -13.11 -7.44
N PHE A 20 21.58 -13.59 -8.68
CA PHE A 20 20.52 -13.41 -9.67
C PHE A 20 19.16 -14.02 -9.25
N PRO A 21 19.06 -15.29 -8.82
CA PRO A 21 17.79 -15.84 -8.34
C PRO A 21 17.30 -15.17 -7.05
N ILE A 22 18.21 -14.72 -6.17
CA ILE A 22 17.83 -13.92 -4.99
C ILE A 22 17.17 -12.61 -5.43
N LEU A 23 17.75 -11.91 -6.41
CA LEU A 23 17.20 -10.67 -6.94
C LEU A 23 15.81 -10.88 -7.55
N ILE A 24 15.63 -11.94 -8.35
CA ILE A 24 14.33 -12.30 -8.91
C ILE A 24 13.31 -12.54 -7.78
N PHE A 25 13.72 -13.28 -6.75
CA PHE A 25 12.85 -13.57 -5.61
C PHE A 25 12.42 -12.30 -4.88
N ILE A 26 13.35 -11.36 -4.65
CA ILE A 26 13.05 -10.06 -4.05
C ILE A 26 12.05 -9.26 -4.91
N ILE A 27 12.24 -9.22 -6.23
CA ILE A 27 11.32 -8.53 -7.15
C ILE A 27 9.92 -9.14 -7.07
N ILE A 28 9.80 -10.48 -7.06
CA ILE A 28 8.51 -11.17 -6.91
C ILE A 28 7.85 -10.81 -5.58
N LEU A 29 8.61 -10.79 -4.48
CA LEU A 29 8.09 -10.40 -3.17
C LEU A 29 7.59 -8.96 -3.16
N LEU A 30 8.35 -8.02 -3.75
CA LEU A 30 7.95 -6.62 -3.84
C LEU A 30 6.66 -6.44 -4.64
N ILE A 31 6.54 -7.07 -5.81
CA ILE A 31 5.31 -7.03 -6.62
C ILE A 31 4.12 -7.56 -5.82
N ARG A 32 4.31 -8.67 -5.10
CA ARG A 32 3.28 -9.28 -4.26
C ARG A 32 2.86 -8.35 -3.12
N GLU A 33 3.81 -7.72 -2.43
CA GLU A 33 3.52 -6.77 -1.36
C GLU A 33 2.78 -5.55 -1.87
N PHE A 34 3.23 -4.93 -2.96
CA PHE A 34 2.55 -3.77 -3.54
C PHE A 34 1.11 -4.09 -3.96
N SER A 35 0.88 -5.26 -4.56
CA SER A 35 -0.47 -5.72 -4.91
C SER A 35 -1.36 -5.90 -3.66
N LYS A 36 -0.81 -6.47 -2.58
CA LYS A 36 -1.51 -6.61 -1.31
C LYS A 36 -1.86 -5.24 -0.70
N TYR A 37 -0.94 -4.29 -0.71
CA TYR A 37 -1.21 -2.94 -0.21
C TYR A 37 -2.25 -2.20 -1.05
N SER A 38 -2.22 -2.35 -2.37
CA SER A 38 -3.25 -1.79 -3.26
C SER A 38 -4.64 -2.33 -2.92
N SER A 39 -4.80 -3.65 -2.87
CA SER A 39 -6.10 -4.26 -2.53
C SER A 39 -6.58 -3.91 -1.12
N MET A 40 -5.66 -3.75 -0.16
CA MET A 40 -6.00 -3.27 1.19
C MET A 40 -6.48 -1.81 1.16
N SER A 41 -5.80 -0.95 0.39
CA SER A 41 -6.20 0.44 0.20
C SER A 41 -7.61 0.56 -0.39
N ASP A 42 -7.91 -0.24 -1.42
CA ASP A 42 -9.24 -0.28 -2.03
C ASP A 42 -10.32 -0.72 -1.03
N ARG A 43 -10.04 -1.75 -0.22
CA ARG A 43 -10.95 -2.20 0.85
C ARG A 43 -11.23 -1.11 1.88
N ILE A 44 -10.19 -0.37 2.30
CA ILE A 44 -10.35 0.75 3.24
C ILE A 44 -11.20 1.86 2.61
N LYS A 45 -10.91 2.22 1.35
CA LYS A 45 -11.68 3.22 0.61
C LYS A 45 -13.15 2.85 0.51
N ASN A 46 -13.46 1.59 0.14
CA ASN A 46 -14.84 1.12 0.04
C ASN A 46 -15.56 1.19 1.40
N LYS A 47 -14.90 0.76 2.48
CA LYS A 47 -15.48 0.90 3.83
C LYS A 47 -15.76 2.35 4.22
N ILE A 48 -14.89 3.28 3.84
CA ILE A 48 -15.12 4.71 4.10
C ILE A 48 -16.34 5.20 3.31
N ILE A 49 -16.50 4.78 2.05
CA ILE A 49 -17.68 5.11 1.24
C ILE A 49 -18.95 4.55 1.89
N ASP A 50 -18.96 3.25 2.24
CA ASP A 50 -20.09 2.61 2.91
C ASP A 50 -20.49 3.35 4.20
N LEU A 51 -19.50 3.76 5.01
CA LEU A 51 -19.74 4.55 6.22
C LEU A 51 -20.36 5.91 5.92
N ILE A 52 -19.94 6.56 4.84
CA ILE A 52 -20.50 7.85 4.48
C ILE A 52 -21.93 7.68 3.99
N ASP A 53 -22.23 6.66 3.19
CA ASP A 53 -23.58 6.39 2.73
C ASP A 53 -24.52 6.17 3.92
N ILE A 54 -24.10 5.42 4.94
CA ILE A 54 -24.83 5.26 6.21
C ILE A 54 -25.06 6.60 6.93
N ILE A 55 -24.04 7.47 6.97
CA ILE A 55 -24.16 8.79 7.60
C ILE A 55 -25.13 9.69 6.80
N GLU A 56 -25.12 9.62 5.48
CA GLU A 56 -26.07 10.37 4.64
C GLU A 56 -27.51 9.89 4.85
N GLU A 57 -27.72 8.58 4.97
CA GLU A 57 -29.01 7.97 5.32
C GLU A 57 -29.53 8.45 6.69
N SER A 58 -28.65 8.74 7.64
CA SER A 58 -29.03 9.34 8.94
C SER A 58 -29.54 10.79 8.84
N GLY A 59 -29.51 11.38 7.64
CA GLY A 59 -29.94 12.76 7.36
C GLY A 59 -28.83 13.80 7.49
N PHE A 60 -27.58 13.38 7.76
CA PHE A 60 -26.42 14.28 7.80
C PHE A 60 -25.84 14.47 6.40
N LYS A 61 -26.25 15.55 5.73
CA LYS A 61 -25.89 15.81 4.32
C LYS A 61 -24.46 16.33 4.16
N ARG A 62 -23.79 15.91 3.09
CA ARG A 62 -22.52 16.51 2.63
C ARG A 62 -22.69 17.97 2.24
N LYS A 63 -21.67 18.78 2.47
CA LYS A 63 -21.57 20.13 1.87
C LYS A 63 -21.04 20.02 0.44
N PRO A 64 -21.37 20.99 -0.44
CA PRO A 64 -20.72 21.07 -1.74
C PRO A 64 -19.20 21.21 -1.56
N ASP A 65 -18.44 20.46 -2.36
CA ASP A 65 -16.97 20.38 -2.35
C ASP A 65 -16.30 19.83 -1.09
N GLU A 66 -17.07 19.19 -0.21
CA GLU A 66 -16.52 18.58 0.99
C GLU A 66 -15.90 17.21 0.70
N LYS A 67 -14.62 17.06 1.08
CA LYS A 67 -13.92 15.77 1.02
C LYS A 67 -14.51 14.78 2.03
N GLU A 68 -14.44 13.49 1.68
CA GLU A 68 -14.97 12.36 2.43
C GLU A 68 -14.53 12.36 3.91
N PHE A 69 -13.23 12.57 4.16
CA PHE A 69 -12.69 12.64 5.53
C PHE A 69 -13.16 13.88 6.30
N ALA A 70 -13.29 15.03 5.63
CA ALA A 70 -13.77 16.26 6.28
C ALA A 70 -15.25 16.12 6.68
N PHE A 71 -16.04 15.47 5.83
CA PHE A 71 -17.41 15.10 6.14
C PHE A 71 -17.49 14.16 7.35
N PHE A 72 -16.68 13.10 7.38
CA PHE A 72 -16.63 12.16 8.49
C PHE A 72 -16.19 12.82 9.81
N GLU A 73 -15.16 13.67 9.76
CA GLU A 73 -14.69 14.43 10.92
C GLU A 73 -15.78 15.38 11.45
N ARG A 74 -16.53 16.04 10.56
CA ARG A 74 -17.64 16.91 10.96
C ARG A 74 -18.78 16.14 11.60
N TYR A 75 -19.09 14.96 11.09
CA TYR A 75 -20.07 14.07 11.71
C TYR A 75 -19.64 13.70 13.14
N LEU A 76 -18.42 13.19 13.32
CA LEU A 76 -17.89 12.81 14.62
C LEU A 76 -17.90 13.98 15.62
N LYS A 77 -17.44 15.18 15.21
CA LYS A 77 -17.47 16.37 16.08
C LYS A 77 -18.88 16.73 16.54
N LYS A 78 -19.87 16.63 15.65
CA LYS A 78 -21.28 16.92 15.99
C LYS A 78 -21.85 15.89 16.96
N THR A 79 -21.48 14.62 16.82
CA THR A 79 -21.95 13.55 17.70
C THR A 79 -21.32 13.65 19.09
N ILE A 80 -19.99 13.88 19.17
CA ILE A 80 -19.27 14.03 20.44
C ILE A 80 -19.69 15.29 21.20
N SER A 81 -20.03 16.37 20.50
CA SER A 81 -20.50 17.62 21.13
C SER A 81 -21.95 17.57 21.64
N LYS A 82 -22.69 16.49 21.38
CA LYS A 82 -24.09 16.32 21.78
C LYS A 82 -24.29 15.49 23.05
N ASP A 83 -23.22 14.86 23.54
CA ASP A 83 -23.13 14.24 24.87
C ASP A 83 -22.57 15.24 25.88
#